data_AF-A0A8H2VXL4-F1
#
_entry.id   AF-A0A8H2VXL4-F1
#
_cell.length_a   1.000
_cell.length_b   1.000
_cell.length_c   1.000
_cell.angle_alpha   90.00
_cell.angle_beta   90.00
_cell.angle_gamma   90.00
#
_symmetry.space_group_name_H-M   'P 1'
#
loop_
_entity.id
_entity.type
_entity.pdbx_description
1 polymer ?
#
loop_
_entity_poly.entity_id
_entity_poly.type
_entity_poly.pdbx_seq_one_letter_code
_entity_poly.pdbx_strand_id
1 'polypeptide(L)'
;QPFSFQFLRIFLNLPTIFTTYSDLKPHSHGHRTEIAKMSAPPAKFDAEKADNFEDIEKQFAVKAVQHMSTYWAILEKVRGSSLRLTKIDNEIYEHLMKDFPDFDPAATINEDEMKSKAGKEKWRSFMMTYEKRIDDYNFGTMLRTNPKFEYGQDETIFVPRMQFYAYEIARNRKGLNDWIYEKEHPEAEKQTEENKS
;
A
#
# COMPACT_ATOMS: atom_id res chain seq x y z
N GLN A 1 5.41 -25.51 -5.15
CA GLN A 1 6.78 -25.01 -5.35
C GLN A 1 6.83 -23.59 -4.79
N PRO A 2 7.65 -23.30 -3.76
CA PRO A 2 7.37 -22.27 -2.78
C PRO A 2 7.89 -20.90 -3.23
N PHE A 3 7.01 -20.03 -3.72
CA PHE A 3 7.27 -18.60 -3.93
C PHE A 3 7.40 -17.78 -2.63
N SER A 4 7.58 -18.44 -1.48
CA SER A 4 7.31 -17.87 -0.15
C SER A 4 8.55 -17.57 0.71
N PHE A 5 9.77 -17.93 0.30
CA PHE A 5 10.94 -17.79 1.19
C PHE A 5 12.12 -16.97 0.64
N GLN A 6 12.24 -16.80 -0.68
CA GLN A 6 13.29 -15.95 -1.27
C GLN A 6 12.94 -14.45 -1.15
N PHE A 7 11.69 -14.08 -1.43
CA PHE A 7 11.19 -12.69 -1.35
C PHE A 7 11.26 -12.08 0.06
N LEU A 8 11.19 -12.91 1.11
CA LEU A 8 11.26 -12.43 2.50
C LEU A 8 12.71 -12.20 2.96
N ARG A 9 13.70 -12.92 2.41
CA ARG A 9 15.11 -12.77 2.81
C ARG A 9 15.79 -11.52 2.27
N ILE A 10 15.31 -10.98 1.15
CA ILE A 10 15.83 -9.73 0.58
C ILE A 10 15.24 -8.52 1.33
N PHE A 11 13.98 -8.62 1.76
CA PHE A 11 13.32 -7.55 2.52
C PHE A 11 13.64 -7.52 4.03
N LEU A 12 14.07 -8.65 4.63
CA LEU A 12 14.45 -8.70 6.05
C LEU A 12 15.92 -8.33 6.32
N ASN A 13 16.73 -8.09 5.28
CA ASN A 13 18.14 -7.67 5.44
C ASN A 13 18.34 -6.21 5.02
N LEU A 14 17.39 -5.37 5.44
CA LEU A 14 17.19 -4.02 4.94
C LEU A 14 17.62 -2.90 5.91
N PRO A 15 18.84 -2.90 6.50
CA PRO A 15 19.45 -1.66 6.99
C PRO A 15 19.82 -0.69 5.84
N THR A 16 19.76 -1.12 4.58
CA THR A 16 20.43 -0.41 3.47
C THR A 16 19.51 0.49 2.64
N ILE A 17 18.18 0.31 2.64
CA ILE A 17 17.30 1.16 1.81
C ILE A 17 16.98 2.49 2.51
N PHE A 18 16.90 2.52 3.84
CA PHE A 18 16.63 3.78 4.57
C PHE A 18 17.77 4.80 4.43
N THR A 19 19.03 4.34 4.31
CA THR A 19 20.19 5.21 4.16
C THR A 19 20.27 5.90 2.78
N THR A 20 19.67 5.31 1.74
CA THR A 20 19.81 5.83 0.36
C THR A 20 18.80 6.92 -0.02
N TYR A 21 17.79 7.20 0.82
CA TYR A 21 16.76 8.19 0.51
C TYR A 21 16.99 9.58 1.14
N SER A 22 17.99 9.73 2.01
CA SER A 22 18.37 11.01 2.63
C SER A 22 19.03 12.00 1.65
N ASP A 23 19.55 11.51 0.51
CA ASP A 23 20.40 12.28 -0.40
C ASP A 23 19.71 12.76 -1.69
N LEU A 24 18.42 12.46 -1.90
CA LEU A 24 17.70 12.88 -3.10
C LEU A 24 16.84 14.13 -2.85
N LYS A 25 17.49 15.29 -2.74
CA LYS A 25 16.84 16.59 -3.00
C LYS A 25 16.85 16.90 -4.52
N PRO A 26 15.82 17.59 -5.04
CA PRO A 26 15.55 17.64 -6.47
C PRO A 26 16.41 18.70 -7.17
N HIS A 27 17.04 18.33 -8.28
CA HIS A 27 17.46 19.29 -9.31
C HIS A 27 16.51 19.21 -10.50
N SER A 28 15.94 20.37 -10.85
CA SER A 28 15.14 20.61 -12.05
C SER A 28 15.91 20.29 -13.34
N HIS A 29 15.25 19.68 -14.33
CA HIS A 29 14.97 20.24 -15.67
C HIS A 29 14.25 19.18 -16.51
N GLY A 30 13.21 19.61 -17.24
CA GLY A 30 12.17 18.74 -17.76
C GLY A 30 12.43 18.06 -19.11
N HIS A 31 11.58 17.09 -19.40
CA HIS A 31 10.93 16.96 -20.70
C HIS A 31 9.68 16.09 -20.54
N ARG A 32 8.57 16.54 -21.12
CA ARG A 32 7.25 15.92 -21.03
C ARG A 32 6.96 15.25 -22.36
N THR A 33 6.90 13.92 -22.44
CA THR A 33 6.10 13.23 -23.47
C THR A 33 5.82 11.76 -23.11
N GLU A 34 4.56 11.37 -23.34
CA GLU A 34 3.98 10.02 -23.48
C GLU A 34 3.99 9.02 -22.31
N ILE A 35 2.90 9.05 -21.53
CA ILE A 35 2.43 7.91 -20.72
C ILE A 35 1.50 7.02 -21.55
N ALA A 36 2.08 6.05 -22.26
CA ALA A 36 1.32 4.98 -22.89
C ALA A 36 0.95 3.89 -21.86
N LYS A 37 -0.32 3.47 -21.93
CA LYS A 37 -0.96 2.39 -21.19
C LYS A 37 -0.07 1.13 -21.12
N MET A 38 0.26 0.65 -19.93
CA MET A 38 0.77 -0.70 -19.72
C MET A 38 -0.37 -1.62 -19.28
N SER A 39 -1.12 -2.11 -20.26
CA SER A 39 -1.91 -3.34 -20.14
C SER A 39 -1.21 -4.42 -20.97
N ALA A 40 -0.95 -5.57 -20.34
CA ALA A 40 -0.26 -6.78 -20.81
C ALA A 40 1.26 -6.84 -20.52
N PRO A 41 1.75 -7.99 -20.00
CA PRO A 41 3.18 -8.26 -19.93
C PRO A 41 3.77 -8.27 -21.35
N PRO A 42 5.02 -7.81 -21.55
CA PRO A 42 5.63 -7.77 -22.86
C PRO A 42 5.67 -9.18 -23.46
N ALA A 43 5.32 -9.31 -24.74
CA ALA A 43 5.23 -10.57 -25.51
C ALA A 43 6.59 -11.31 -25.69
N LYS A 44 7.61 -10.99 -24.88
CA LYS A 44 8.93 -11.61 -24.85
C LYS A 44 9.39 -11.87 -23.42
N PHE A 45 8.50 -12.29 -22.52
CA PHE A 45 8.90 -12.88 -21.24
C PHE A 45 9.26 -14.34 -21.48
N ASP A 46 10.55 -14.60 -21.68
CA ASP A 46 11.13 -15.93 -21.84
C ASP A 46 11.51 -16.44 -20.44
N ALA A 47 10.62 -17.21 -19.81
CA ALA A 47 10.78 -17.65 -18.41
C ALA A 47 12.07 -18.46 -18.16
N GLU A 48 12.63 -19.05 -19.21
CA GLU A 48 13.89 -19.81 -19.22
C GLU A 48 15.15 -18.92 -19.26
N LYS A 49 15.01 -17.61 -19.53
CA LYS A 49 16.10 -16.60 -19.50
C LYS A 49 15.97 -15.62 -18.33
N ALA A 50 15.27 -16.01 -17.27
CA ALA A 50 15.06 -15.21 -16.06
C ALA A 50 16.34 -15.10 -15.20
N ASP A 51 17.49 -14.85 -15.81
CA ASP A 51 18.81 -14.79 -15.18
C ASP A 51 19.06 -13.49 -14.41
N ASN A 52 18.00 -12.73 -14.11
CA ASN A 52 18.11 -11.46 -13.41
C ASN A 52 16.98 -11.28 -12.40
N PHE A 53 16.80 -12.30 -11.56
CA PHE A 53 15.93 -12.25 -10.39
C PHE A 53 16.19 -10.99 -9.55
N GLU A 54 17.45 -10.59 -9.42
CA GLU A 54 17.86 -9.40 -8.65
C GLU A 54 17.32 -8.10 -9.25
N ASP A 55 17.43 -7.88 -10.57
CA ASP A 55 16.90 -6.64 -11.17
C ASP A 55 15.37 -6.61 -11.20
N ILE A 56 14.71 -7.77 -11.31
CA ILE A 56 13.27 -7.87 -11.15
C ILE A 56 12.86 -7.49 -9.73
N GLU A 57 13.53 -8.02 -8.70
CA GLU A 57 13.28 -7.71 -7.29
C GLU A 57 13.54 -6.23 -6.97
N LYS A 58 14.61 -5.63 -7.53
CA LYS A 58 14.88 -4.19 -7.43
C LYS A 58 13.73 -3.37 -8.01
N GLN A 59 13.24 -3.73 -9.20
CA GLN A 59 12.12 -3.00 -9.82
C GLN A 59 10.82 -3.14 -9.03
N PHE A 60 10.58 -4.30 -8.42
CA PHE A 60 9.46 -4.48 -7.49
C PHE A 60 9.58 -3.60 -6.25
N ALA A 61 10.76 -3.55 -5.64
CA ALA A 61 11.02 -2.70 -4.48
C ALA A 61 10.81 -1.21 -4.81
N VAL A 62 11.34 -0.74 -5.94
CA VAL A 62 11.17 0.64 -6.41
C VAL A 62 9.69 0.99 -6.56
N LYS A 63 8.89 0.12 -7.20
CA LYS A 63 7.46 0.36 -7.38
C LYS A 63 6.68 0.34 -6.06
N ALA A 64 7.04 -0.53 -5.12
CA ALA A 64 6.40 -0.58 -3.80
C ALA A 64 6.69 0.69 -2.99
N VAL A 65 7.94 1.17 -3.00
CA VAL A 65 8.33 2.44 -2.37
C VAL A 65 7.66 3.63 -3.05
N GLN A 66 7.61 3.67 -4.39
CA GLN A 66 6.93 4.74 -5.10
C GLN A 66 5.43 4.80 -4.76
N HIS A 67 4.77 3.64 -4.67
CA HIS A 67 3.38 3.55 -4.22
C HIS A 67 3.21 4.11 -2.80
N MET A 68 4.07 3.69 -1.87
CA MET A 68 4.09 4.18 -0.49
C MET A 68 4.24 5.71 -0.42
N SER A 69 5.28 6.26 -1.06
CA SER A 69 5.55 7.70 -1.06
C SER A 69 4.44 8.49 -1.73
N THR A 70 3.85 7.96 -2.82
CA THR A 70 2.72 8.61 -3.50
C THR A 70 1.50 8.66 -2.61
N TYR A 71 1.15 7.55 -1.95
CA TYR A 71 0.01 7.50 -1.04
C TYR A 71 0.18 8.43 0.16
N TRP A 72 1.37 8.43 0.77
CA TRP A 72 1.69 9.31 1.88
C TRP A 72 1.56 10.79 1.48
N ALA A 73 2.17 11.18 0.35
CA ALA A 73 2.08 12.56 -0.16
C ALA A 73 0.65 13.01 -0.51
N ILE A 74 -0.26 12.07 -0.78
CA ILE A 74 -1.69 12.38 -0.93
C ILE A 74 -2.31 12.66 0.45
N LEU A 75 -2.06 11.82 1.45
CA LEU A 75 -2.58 11.99 2.81
C LEU A 75 -2.05 13.26 3.50
N GLU A 76 -0.84 13.68 3.19
CA GLU A 76 -0.32 14.98 3.65
C GLU A 76 -1.15 16.15 3.09
N LYS A 77 -1.68 16.04 1.87
CA LYS A 77 -2.36 17.13 1.15
C LYS A 77 -3.88 17.14 1.28
N VAL A 78 -4.49 15.99 1.57
CA VAL A 78 -5.94 15.85 1.72
C VAL A 78 -6.27 14.83 2.80
N ARG A 79 -7.36 15.07 3.53
CA ARG A 79 -7.88 14.12 4.54
C ARG A 79 -8.18 12.76 3.91
N GLY A 80 -7.73 11.70 4.56
CA GLY A 80 -7.98 10.32 4.14
C GLY A 80 -9.46 10.01 3.99
N SER A 81 -10.31 10.56 4.86
CA SER A 81 -11.77 10.41 4.82
C SER A 81 -12.44 10.96 3.55
N SER A 82 -11.77 11.84 2.82
CA SER A 82 -12.23 12.36 1.53
C SER A 82 -11.72 11.56 0.33
N LEU A 83 -10.77 10.63 0.54
CA LEU A 83 -10.14 9.87 -0.53
C LEU A 83 -11.00 8.73 -1.03
N ARG A 84 -10.93 8.54 -2.34
CA ARG A 84 -11.41 7.34 -3.02
C ARG A 84 -10.21 6.63 -3.66
N LEU A 85 -9.92 5.41 -3.22
CA LEU A 85 -8.77 4.62 -3.68
C LEU A 85 -9.09 3.84 -4.96
N THR A 86 -10.33 3.42 -5.12
CA THR A 86 -10.82 2.68 -6.30
C THR A 86 -12.22 3.14 -6.72
N LYS A 87 -12.66 2.75 -7.91
CA LYS A 87 -14.04 3.04 -8.36
C LYS A 87 -15.11 2.30 -7.55
N ILE A 88 -14.74 1.23 -6.82
CA ILE A 88 -15.64 0.29 -6.15
C ILE A 88 -15.39 0.20 -4.63
N ASP A 89 -14.91 1.27 -3.99
CA ASP A 89 -14.56 1.27 -2.55
C ASP A 89 -15.70 0.83 -1.63
N ASN A 90 -16.94 1.18 -1.95
CA ASN A 90 -18.12 0.74 -1.20
C ASN A 90 -18.21 -0.78 -1.17
N GLU A 91 -18.07 -1.41 -2.33
CA GLU A 91 -18.18 -2.85 -2.47
C GLU A 91 -17.02 -3.58 -1.78
N ILE A 92 -15.80 -3.05 -1.92
CA ILE A 92 -14.62 -3.60 -1.24
C ILE A 92 -14.82 -3.58 0.28
N TYR A 93 -15.31 -2.46 0.81
CA TYR A 93 -15.57 -2.31 2.23
C TYR A 93 -16.68 -3.26 2.72
N GLU A 94 -17.81 -3.33 2.01
CA GLU A 94 -18.92 -4.22 2.37
C GLU A 94 -18.50 -5.70 2.35
N HIS A 95 -17.76 -6.12 1.33
CA HIS A 95 -17.21 -7.47 1.25
C HIS A 95 -16.22 -7.74 2.38
N LEU A 96 -15.35 -6.77 2.72
CA LEU A 96 -14.41 -6.90 3.84
C LEU A 96 -15.14 -7.12 5.16
N MET A 97 -16.15 -6.30 5.48
CA MET A 97 -16.92 -6.45 6.72
C MET A 97 -17.74 -7.74 6.76
N LYS A 98 -18.19 -8.24 5.59
CA LYS A 98 -18.90 -9.51 5.50
C LYS A 98 -17.98 -10.71 5.76
N ASP A 99 -16.83 -10.74 5.10
CA ASP A 99 -15.91 -11.87 5.20
C ASP A 99 -15.11 -11.83 6.50
N PHE A 100 -14.80 -10.64 7.02
CA PHE A 100 -14.05 -10.41 8.25
C PHE A 100 -14.91 -9.61 9.24
N PRO A 101 -15.92 -10.24 9.87
CA PRO A 101 -16.86 -9.55 10.76
C PRO A 101 -16.19 -8.93 12.00
N ASP A 102 -15.10 -9.54 12.48
CA ASP A 102 -14.33 -9.06 13.64
C ASP A 102 -13.21 -8.08 13.24
N PHE A 103 -13.20 -7.60 11.98
CA PHE A 103 -12.16 -6.70 11.49
C PHE A 103 -12.25 -5.32 12.15
N ASP A 104 -11.18 -4.93 12.83
CA ASP A 104 -11.02 -3.57 13.37
C ASP A 104 -9.93 -2.80 12.59
N PRO A 105 -10.29 -1.75 11.83
CA PRO A 105 -9.31 -0.94 11.09
C PRO A 105 -8.35 -0.13 11.99
N ALA A 106 -8.69 0.07 13.27
CA ALA A 106 -7.86 0.80 14.24
C ALA A 106 -6.85 -0.09 14.97
N ALA A 107 -7.07 -1.40 14.98
CA ALA A 107 -6.17 -2.35 15.60
C ALA A 107 -4.85 -2.46 14.85
N THR A 108 -3.79 -2.79 15.59
CA THR A 108 -2.51 -3.20 14.97
C THR A 108 -2.70 -4.55 14.30
N ILE A 109 -2.27 -4.66 13.05
CA ILE A 109 -2.37 -5.90 12.27
C ILE A 109 -1.54 -7.00 12.95
N ASN A 110 -2.19 -8.13 13.23
CA ASN A 110 -1.52 -9.34 13.67
C ASN A 110 -0.96 -10.09 12.45
N GLU A 111 0.36 -9.99 12.24
CA GLU A 111 1.02 -10.59 11.08
C GLU A 111 0.98 -12.14 11.14
N ASP A 112 1.05 -12.74 12.33
CA ASP A 112 0.99 -14.19 12.50
C ASP A 112 -0.37 -14.74 12.10
N GLU A 113 -1.46 -14.06 12.48
CA GLU A 113 -2.81 -14.42 12.07
C GLU A 113 -2.98 -14.32 10.55
N MET A 114 -2.47 -13.24 9.95
CA MET A 114 -2.51 -13.04 8.50
C MET A 114 -1.71 -14.12 7.75
N LYS A 115 -0.57 -14.54 8.29
CA LYS A 115 0.31 -15.57 7.73
C LYS A 115 -0.11 -17.01 8.06
N SER A 116 -1.06 -17.18 8.98
CA SER A 116 -1.62 -18.48 9.33
C SER A 116 -2.26 -19.15 8.11
N LYS A 117 -2.46 -20.47 8.17
CA LYS A 117 -3.10 -21.21 7.07
C LYS A 117 -4.50 -20.66 6.77
N ALA A 118 -5.31 -20.47 7.81
CA ALA A 118 -6.66 -19.93 7.69
C ALA A 118 -6.66 -18.49 7.17
N GLY A 119 -5.77 -17.63 7.69
CA GLY A 119 -5.63 -16.24 7.25
C GLY A 119 -5.27 -16.15 5.76
N LYS A 120 -4.30 -16.94 5.31
CA LYS A 120 -3.90 -17.01 3.89
C LYS A 120 -5.03 -17.47 2.99
N GLU A 121 -5.74 -18.53 3.35
CA GLU A 121 -6.87 -19.05 2.56
C GLU A 121 -7.99 -18.01 2.45
N LYS A 122 -8.32 -17.34 3.55
CA LYS A 122 -9.36 -16.31 3.62
C LYS A 122 -9.01 -15.08 2.80
N TRP A 123 -7.81 -14.52 2.99
CA TRP A 123 -7.33 -13.39 2.18
C TRP A 123 -7.23 -13.73 0.70
N ARG A 124 -6.77 -14.95 0.36
CA ARG A 124 -6.73 -15.40 -1.04
C ARG A 124 -8.13 -15.43 -1.66
N SER A 125 -9.13 -15.98 -0.97
CA SER A 125 -10.52 -16.00 -1.43
C SER A 125 -11.05 -14.59 -1.68
N PHE A 126 -10.85 -13.69 -0.71
CA PHE A 126 -11.24 -12.29 -0.82
C PHE A 126 -10.60 -11.62 -2.05
N MET A 127 -9.28 -11.77 -2.22
CA MET A 127 -8.54 -11.14 -3.31
C MET A 127 -8.93 -11.65 -4.70
N MET A 128 -9.15 -12.96 -4.87
CA MET A 128 -9.50 -13.56 -6.16
C MET A 128 -10.80 -13.01 -6.75
N THR A 129 -11.71 -12.52 -5.90
CA THR A 129 -12.95 -11.85 -6.34
C THR A 129 -12.67 -10.60 -7.19
N TYR A 130 -11.49 -10.00 -7.04
CA TYR A 130 -11.10 -8.76 -7.70
C TYR A 130 -10.10 -8.94 -8.85
N GLU A 131 -9.68 -10.17 -9.17
CA GLU A 131 -8.64 -10.47 -10.19
C GLU A 131 -8.90 -9.78 -11.54
N LYS A 132 -10.17 -9.72 -11.97
CA LYS A 132 -10.58 -9.12 -13.25
C LYS A 132 -11.14 -7.71 -13.14
N ARG A 133 -11.12 -7.12 -11.95
CA ARG A 133 -11.85 -5.88 -11.62
C ARG A 133 -10.95 -4.79 -11.08
N ILE A 134 -9.83 -5.17 -10.48
CA ILE A 134 -8.81 -4.28 -9.96
C ILE A 134 -7.49 -4.63 -10.65
N ASP A 135 -6.94 -3.65 -11.36
CA ASP A 135 -5.66 -3.80 -12.03
C ASP A 135 -4.53 -4.02 -11.01
N ASP A 136 -3.67 -4.99 -11.30
CA ASP A 136 -2.61 -5.50 -10.44
C ASP A 136 -3.05 -5.73 -8.97
N TYR A 137 -4.23 -6.32 -8.76
CA TYR A 137 -4.77 -6.62 -7.42
C TYR A 137 -3.77 -7.37 -6.50
N ASN A 138 -2.87 -8.16 -7.08
CA ASN A 138 -1.85 -8.96 -6.40
C ASN A 138 -0.46 -8.30 -6.36
N PHE A 139 -0.31 -7.07 -6.88
CA PHE A 139 0.96 -6.35 -6.85
C PHE A 139 1.37 -6.02 -5.41
N GLY A 140 2.65 -6.13 -5.09
CA GLY A 140 3.16 -5.92 -3.75
C GLY A 140 3.26 -4.45 -3.34
N THR A 141 2.69 -4.11 -2.19
CA THR A 141 2.61 -2.75 -1.65
C THR A 141 3.04 -2.71 -0.17
N MET A 142 3.38 -1.53 0.33
CA MET A 142 3.72 -1.31 1.73
C MET A 142 2.51 -0.78 2.50
N LEU A 143 2.19 -1.43 3.62
CA LEU A 143 1.05 -1.11 4.48
C LEU A 143 1.52 -0.90 5.92
N ARG A 144 1.02 0.15 6.56
CA ARG A 144 1.27 0.41 7.99
C ARG A 144 0.52 -0.59 8.85
N THR A 145 1.18 -1.17 9.83
CA THR A 145 0.58 -2.14 10.77
C THR A 145 -0.49 -1.50 11.63
N ASN A 146 -0.36 -0.21 11.97
CA ASN A 146 -1.39 0.57 12.67
C ASN A 146 -1.63 1.91 11.95
N PRO A 147 -2.89 2.39 11.83
CA PRO A 147 -3.17 3.69 11.19
C PRO A 147 -2.56 4.89 11.92
N LYS A 148 -2.16 4.74 13.19
CA LYS A 148 -1.55 5.80 14.00
C LYS A 148 -0.03 5.93 13.82
N PHE A 149 0.60 5.02 13.08
CA PHE A 149 2.03 5.03 12.89
C PHE A 149 2.41 5.78 11.60
N GLU A 150 3.64 6.27 11.55
CA GLU A 150 4.30 6.60 10.29
C GLU A 150 4.88 5.32 9.66
N TYR A 151 5.37 5.43 8.43
CA TYR A 151 6.12 4.33 7.82
C TYR A 151 7.48 4.19 8.53
N GLY A 152 7.64 3.08 9.26
CA GLY A 152 8.89 2.68 9.89
C GLY A 152 9.25 1.22 9.57
N GLN A 153 10.44 0.78 9.99
CA GLN A 153 10.95 -0.55 9.69
C GLN A 153 10.08 -1.66 10.31
N ASP A 154 9.62 -1.46 11.55
CA ASP A 154 8.83 -2.45 12.30
C ASP A 154 7.32 -2.17 12.17
N GLU A 155 6.96 -0.95 11.75
CA GLU A 155 5.58 -0.47 11.59
C GLU A 155 5.02 -0.72 10.18
N THR A 156 5.82 -1.29 9.28
CA THR A 156 5.45 -1.50 7.87
C THR A 156 5.54 -2.97 7.49
N ILE A 157 4.48 -3.48 6.86
CA ILE A 157 4.43 -4.83 6.28
C ILE A 157 4.23 -4.78 4.77
N PHE A 158 4.66 -5.84 4.10
CA PHE A 158 4.46 -6.01 2.67
C PHE A 158 3.19 -6.82 2.42
N VAL A 159 2.25 -6.24 1.66
CA VAL A 159 0.97 -6.87 1.33
C VAL A 159 0.60 -6.65 -0.13
N PRO A 160 -0.10 -7.60 -0.78
CA PRO A 160 -0.81 -7.35 -2.02
C PRO A 160 -1.68 -6.07 -2.00
N ARG A 161 -1.74 -5.39 -3.14
CA ARG A 161 -2.50 -4.14 -3.35
C ARG A 161 -3.95 -4.26 -2.90
N MET A 162 -4.58 -5.40 -3.13
CA MET A 162 -5.96 -5.63 -2.71
C MET A 162 -6.12 -5.68 -1.19
N GLN A 163 -5.14 -6.21 -0.45
CA GLN A 163 -5.13 -6.13 1.01
C GLN A 163 -4.91 -4.68 1.46
N PHE A 164 -3.98 -3.96 0.82
CA PHE A 164 -3.79 -2.53 1.07
C PHE A 164 -5.09 -1.74 0.90
N TYR A 165 -5.84 -1.94 -0.20
CA TYR A 165 -7.13 -1.30 -0.40
C TYR A 165 -8.14 -1.67 0.70
N ALA A 166 -8.26 -2.94 1.07
CA ALA A 166 -9.15 -3.37 2.13
C ALA A 166 -8.89 -2.60 3.44
N TYR A 167 -7.63 -2.56 3.88
CA TYR A 167 -7.25 -1.84 5.11
C TYR A 167 -7.41 -0.33 4.99
N GLU A 168 -6.85 0.30 3.96
CA GLU A 168 -6.83 1.75 3.84
C GLU A 168 -8.19 2.34 3.51
N ILE A 169 -9.06 1.65 2.77
CA ILE A 169 -10.46 2.08 2.59
C ILE A 169 -11.19 2.08 3.94
N ALA A 170 -11.04 1.02 4.74
CA ALA A 170 -11.67 0.93 6.05
C ALA A 170 -11.15 2.01 7.02
N ARG A 171 -9.84 2.28 7.00
CA ARG A 171 -9.20 3.34 7.80
C ARG A 171 -9.66 4.73 7.39
N ASN A 172 -9.68 5.02 6.08
CA ASN A 172 -10.13 6.29 5.52
C ASN A 172 -11.60 6.57 5.88
N ARG A 173 -12.50 5.60 5.72
CA ARG A 173 -13.92 5.73 6.11
C ARG A 173 -14.12 6.08 7.58
N LYS A 174 -13.21 5.64 8.45
CA LYS A 174 -13.26 5.89 9.89
C LYS A 174 -12.46 7.15 10.29
N GLY A 175 -11.91 7.90 9.33
CA GLY A 175 -11.08 9.08 9.56
C GLY A 175 -9.75 8.78 10.25
N LEU A 176 -9.32 7.50 10.29
CA LEU A 176 -8.15 7.08 11.05
C LEU A 176 -6.83 7.55 10.45
N ASN A 177 -6.86 8.05 9.22
CA ASN A 177 -5.70 8.61 8.52
C ASN A 177 -5.72 10.13 8.45
N ASP A 178 -6.77 10.79 8.95
CA ASP A 178 -6.92 12.25 8.81
C ASP A 178 -5.86 13.01 9.63
N TRP A 179 -5.36 12.41 10.72
CA TRP A 179 -4.29 12.99 11.54
C TRP A 179 -3.03 13.34 10.74
N ILE A 180 -2.76 12.65 9.63
CA ILE A 180 -1.60 12.93 8.77
C ILE A 180 -1.77 14.29 8.12
N TYR A 181 -2.96 14.56 7.57
CA TYR A 181 -3.30 15.86 7.02
C TYR A 181 -3.24 16.94 8.09
N GLU A 182 -3.81 16.68 9.28
CA GLU A 182 -3.85 17.69 10.35
C GLU A 182 -2.46 18.03 10.89
N LYS A 183 -1.59 17.03 11.01
CA LYS A 183 -0.19 17.22 11.42
C LYS A 183 0.55 18.14 10.44
N GLU A 184 0.33 17.98 9.13
CA GLU A 184 0.95 18.80 8.10
C GLU A 184 0.27 20.16 7.91
N HIS A 185 -0.97 20.32 8.38
CA HIS A 185 -1.78 21.54 8.25
C HIS A 185 -2.32 22.04 9.60
N PRO A 186 -1.46 22.40 10.58
CA PRO A 186 -1.88 22.75 11.95
C PRO A 186 -2.75 24.03 12.03
N GLU A 187 -2.74 24.86 10.99
CA GLU A 187 -3.60 26.06 10.91
C GLU A 187 -5.05 25.72 10.53
N ALA A 188 -5.28 24.61 9.83
CA ALA A 188 -6.60 24.17 9.41
C ALA A 188 -7.40 23.56 10.58
N GLU A 189 -6.72 22.99 11.59
CA GLU A 189 -7.36 22.56 12.85
C GLU A 189 -7.97 23.74 13.61
N LYS A 190 -7.21 24.83 13.76
CA LYS A 190 -7.66 26.04 14.48
C LYS A 190 -8.94 26.64 13.91
N GLN A 191 -9.04 26.70 12.58
CA GLN A 191 -10.25 27.20 11.91
C GLN A 191 -11.45 26.25 12.05
N THR A 192 -11.22 24.95 12.23
CA THR A 192 -12.30 23.99 12.43
C THR A 192 -12.85 24.04 13.86
N GLU A 193 -12.00 24.35 14.83
CA GLU A 193 -12.40 24.56 16.24
C GLU A 193 -13.14 25.88 16.44
N GLU A 194 -12.66 26.98 15.83
CA GLU A 194 -13.32 28.28 15.90
C GLU A 194 -14.72 28.27 15.25
N ASN A 195 -14.94 27.49 14.18
CA ASN A 195 -16.25 27.38 13.53
C ASN A 195 -17.24 26.45 14.27
N LYS A 196 -16.79 25.70 15.28
CA LYS A 196 -17.63 24.86 16.13
C LYS A 196 -17.97 25.52 17.46
N SER A 197 -17.35 26.66 17.78
CA SER A 197 -17.61 27.44 19.01
C SER A 197 -18.59 28.58 18.75
#